data_AF-A0A659UJ64-F1
#
_entry.id   AF-A0A659UJ64-F1
#
_cell.length_a   1.000
_cell.length_b   1.000
_cell.length_c   1.000
_cell.angle_alpha   90.00
_cell.angle_beta   90.00
_cell.angle_gamma   90.00
#
_symmetry.space_group_name_H-M   'P 1'
#
loop_
_entity.id
_entity.type
_entity.pdbx_description
1 polymer ?
#
loop_
_entity_poly.entity_id
_entity_poly.type
_entity_poly.pdbx_seq_one_letter_code
_entity_poly.pdbx_strand_id
1 'polypeptide(L)'
;LSGIIRSVSAEENQQVKKGDVLATLDTVKLEVQIERAEASAKGAAANVEDATVTLAENESALVRAAALTKRGMATDQSLEAATATRDRAKAALDSAQANLAIAQ
;
A
#
# COMPACT_ATOMS: atom_id res chain seq x y z
N LEU A 1 -14.02 -4.73 22.16
CA LEU A 1 -12.97 -4.11 23.01
C LEU A 1 -12.96 -4.84 24.35
N SER A 2 -12.03 -5.77 24.57
CA SER A 2 -11.86 -6.45 25.87
C SER A 2 -10.44 -6.14 26.33
N GLY A 3 -10.32 -5.05 27.09
CA GLY A 3 -9.04 -4.56 27.63
C GLY A 3 -8.86 -5.15 29.02
N ILE A 4 -7.90 -6.06 29.17
CA ILE A 4 -7.48 -6.58 30.47
C ILE A 4 -6.45 -5.56 31.01
N ILE A 5 -6.76 -4.94 32.14
CA ILE A 5 -5.87 -3.99 32.81
C ILE A 5 -4.69 -4.79 33.41
N ARG A 6 -3.45 -4.45 33.02
CA ARG A 6 -2.24 -5.20 33.41
C ARG A 6 -1.74 -4.85 34.81
N SER A 7 -1.92 -3.63 35.28
CA SER A 7 -1.72 -3.26 36.70
C SER A 7 -2.35 -1.91 37.01
N VAL A 8 -2.89 -1.79 38.22
CA VAL A 8 -3.31 -0.54 38.85
C VAL A 8 -2.23 -0.19 39.88
N SER A 9 -1.57 0.96 39.72
CA SER A 9 -0.53 1.44 40.64
C SER A 9 -1.07 2.48 41.64
N ALA A 10 -2.38 2.48 41.87
CA ALA A 10 -3.05 3.38 42.80
C ALA A 10 -3.56 2.60 44.03
N GLU A 11 -3.06 2.96 45.21
CA GLU A 11 -3.64 2.53 46.48
C GLU A 11 -4.89 3.39 46.81
N GLU A 12 -5.91 2.76 47.39
CA GLU A 12 -7.16 3.42 47.75
C GLU A 12 -6.88 4.57 48.75
N ASN A 13 -7.25 5.81 48.41
CA ASN A 13 -6.99 7.07 49.11
C ASN A 13 -5.65 7.79 48.85
N GLN A 14 -4.89 7.45 47.80
CA GLN A 14 -3.69 8.23 47.45
C GLN A 14 -4.03 9.55 46.74
N GLN A 15 -3.46 10.67 47.20
CA GLN A 15 -3.61 11.99 46.58
C GLN A 15 -2.69 12.12 45.37
N VAL A 16 -3.28 12.09 44.16
CA VAL A 16 -2.54 12.10 42.88
C VAL A 16 -2.43 13.51 42.31
N LYS A 17 -1.30 13.85 41.70
CA LYS A 17 -1.06 15.15 41.04
C LYS A 17 -1.37 15.04 39.54
N LYS A 18 -1.67 16.18 38.91
CA LYS A 18 -1.92 16.25 37.46
C LYS A 18 -0.63 15.85 36.71
N GLY A 19 -0.58 14.62 36.21
CA GLY A 19 0.59 14.03 35.55
C GLY A 19 0.98 12.63 36.03
N ASP A 20 0.41 12.14 37.13
CA ASP A 20 0.70 10.79 37.63
C ASP A 20 0.04 9.73 36.74
N VAL A 21 0.84 8.75 36.29
CA VAL A 21 0.39 7.62 35.46
C VAL A 21 -0.20 6.54 36.38
N LEU A 22 -1.52 6.39 36.36
CA LEU A 22 -2.26 5.54 37.31
C LEU A 22 -2.51 4.10 36.81
N ALA A 23 -2.36 3.87 35.51
CA ALA A 23 -2.44 2.56 34.89
C ALA A 23 -1.59 2.55 33.61
N THR A 24 -0.73 1.55 33.48
CA THR A 24 0.01 1.30 32.23
C THR A 24 -0.82 0.34 31.39
N LEU A 25 -1.38 0.83 30.29
CA LEU A 25 -2.07 -0.01 29.32
C LEU A 25 -1.05 -0.95 28.67
N ASP A 26 -1.40 -2.23 28.47
CA ASP A 26 -0.52 -3.23 27.87
C ASP A 26 -0.21 -2.85 26.39
N THR A 27 0.87 -2.08 26.18
CA THR A 27 1.25 -1.52 24.87
C THR A 27 1.72 -2.56 23.89
N VAL A 28 2.04 -3.79 24.35
CA VAL A 28 2.50 -4.90 23.50
C VAL A 28 1.48 -5.18 22.39
N LYS A 29 0.18 -5.10 22.68
CA LYS A 29 -0.88 -5.32 21.67
C LYS A 29 -1.01 -4.16 20.67
N LEU A 30 -0.62 -2.95 21.05
CA LEU A 30 -0.63 -1.77 20.19
C LEU A 30 0.62 -1.73 19.31
N GLU A 31 1.78 -2.05 19.88
CA GLU A 31 3.06 -2.17 19.15
C GLU A 31 2.98 -3.21 18.04
N VAL A 32 2.44 -4.40 18.32
CA VAL A 32 2.22 -5.44 17.29
C VAL A 32 1.24 -4.99 16.19
N GLN A 33 0.25 -4.17 16.53
CA GLN A 33 -0.68 -3.62 15.52
C GLN A 33 -0.01 -2.58 14.63
N ILE A 34 0.85 -1.73 15.19
CA ILE A 34 1.64 -0.74 14.44
C ILE A 34 2.61 -1.45 13.51
N GLU A 35 3.39 -2.42 14.01
CA GLU A 35 4.34 -3.18 13.20
C GLU A 35 3.66 -3.91 12.04
N ARG A 36 2.46 -4.48 12.28
CA ARG A 36 1.65 -5.10 11.24
C ARG A 36 1.15 -4.09 10.21
N ALA A 37 0.71 -2.91 10.64
CA ALA A 37 0.27 -1.85 9.74
C ALA A 37 1.42 -1.35 8.86
N GLU A 38 2.60 -1.11 9.45
CA GLU A 38 3.81 -0.71 8.73
C GLU A 38 4.24 -1.78 7.70
N ALA A 39 4.22 -3.06 8.08
CA ALA A 39 4.51 -4.15 7.17
C ALA A 39 3.51 -4.22 6.00
N SER A 40 2.22 -3.99 6.26
CA SER A 40 1.18 -3.92 5.24
C SER A 40 1.39 -2.74 4.29
N ALA A 41 1.70 -1.55 4.83
CA ALA A 41 1.99 -0.35 4.05
C ALA A 41 3.22 -0.54 3.15
N LYS A 42 4.28 -1.16 3.68
CA LYS A 42 5.49 -1.48 2.92
C LYS A 42 5.20 -2.47 1.78
N GLY A 43 4.38 -3.49 2.03
CA GLY A 43 3.93 -4.42 1.00
C GLY A 43 3.12 -3.72 -0.10
N ALA A 44 2.18 -2.85 0.28
CA ALA A 44 1.41 -2.08 -0.67
C ALA A 44 2.28 -1.11 -1.50
N ALA A 45 3.30 -0.51 -0.89
CA ALA A 45 4.25 0.37 -1.59
C ALA A 45 5.08 -0.41 -2.62
N ALA A 46 5.53 -1.63 -2.28
CA ALA A 46 6.21 -2.50 -3.23
C ALA A 46 5.31 -2.86 -4.43
N ASN A 47 4.02 -3.10 -4.19
CA ASN A 47 3.07 -3.38 -5.28
C ASN A 47 2.87 -2.16 -6.20
N VAL A 48 2.89 -0.95 -5.67
CA VAL A 48 2.85 0.29 -6.48
C VAL A 48 4.09 0.39 -7.37
N GLU A 49 5.26 0.11 -6.82
CA GLU A 49 6.51 0.12 -7.59
C GLU A 49 6.48 -0.91 -8.73
N ASP A 50 6.08 -2.15 -8.45
CA ASP A 50 5.97 -3.22 -9.45
C ASP A 50 4.97 -2.87 -10.57
N ALA A 51 3.81 -2.31 -10.20
CA ALA A 51 2.82 -1.85 -11.17
C ALA A 51 3.32 -0.66 -12.00
N THR A 52 4.15 0.21 -11.41
CA THR A 52 4.76 1.36 -12.11
C THR A 52 5.77 0.87 -13.15
N VAL A 53 6.64 -0.07 -12.79
CA VAL A 53 7.59 -0.70 -13.72
C VAL A 53 6.85 -1.39 -14.85
N THR A 54 5.83 -2.19 -14.52
CA THR A 54 4.99 -2.88 -15.49
C THR A 54 4.32 -1.90 -16.47
N LEU A 55 3.82 -0.75 -16.00
CA LEU A 55 3.26 0.27 -16.87
C LEU A 55 4.32 0.82 -17.84
N ALA A 56 5.51 1.17 -17.35
CA ALA A 56 6.59 1.71 -18.17
C ALA A 56 7.07 0.72 -19.26
N GLU A 57 7.13 -0.57 -18.93
CA GLU A 57 7.45 -1.64 -19.89
C GLU A 57 6.39 -1.74 -21.00
N ASN A 58 5.11 -1.68 -20.63
CA ASN A 58 4.01 -1.74 -21.58
C ASN A 58 3.90 -0.48 -22.44
N GLU A 59 4.20 0.70 -21.90
CA GLU A 59 4.33 1.93 -22.68
C GLU A 59 5.44 1.82 -23.72
N SER A 60 6.59 1.27 -23.34
CA SER A 60 7.68 1.02 -24.27
C SER A 60 7.28 0.00 -25.35
N ALA A 61 6.51 -1.03 -25.00
CA ALA A 61 5.97 -2.00 -25.96
C ALA A 61 4.99 -1.35 -26.94
N LEU A 62 4.10 -0.49 -26.45
CA LEU A 62 3.16 0.28 -27.27
C LEU A 62 3.90 1.19 -28.26
N VAL A 63 4.93 1.92 -27.81
CA VAL A 63 5.75 2.77 -28.69
C VAL A 63 6.39 1.95 -29.81
N ARG A 64 6.93 0.76 -29.49
CA ARG A 64 7.50 -0.15 -30.50
C ARG A 64 6.44 -0.65 -31.47
N ALA A 65 5.27 -1.07 -30.98
CA ALA A 65 4.17 -1.55 -31.81
C ALA A 65 3.66 -0.45 -32.76
N ALA A 66 3.54 0.79 -32.28
CA ALA A 66 3.15 1.94 -33.09
C ALA A 66 4.18 2.23 -34.19
N ALA A 67 5.47 2.19 -33.86
CA ALA A 67 6.55 2.40 -34.83
C ALA A 67 6.59 1.33 -35.92
N LEU A 68 6.36 0.06 -35.56
CA LEU A 68 6.30 -1.05 -36.52
C LEU A 68 5.07 -0.96 -37.42
N THR A 69 3.90 -0.65 -36.85
CA THR A 69 2.65 -0.49 -37.59
C THR A 69 2.75 0.66 -38.59
N LYS A 70 3.32 1.80 -38.18
CA LYS A 70 3.57 2.95 -39.08
C LYS A 70 4.50 2.59 -40.26
N ARG A 71 5.38 1.62 -40.08
CA ARG A 71 6.29 1.12 -41.13
C ARG A 71 5.67 -0.04 -41.95
N GLY A 72 4.42 -0.41 -41.70
CA GLY A 72 3.75 -1.55 -42.34
C GLY A 72 4.30 -2.92 -41.92
N MET A 73 5.06 -2.99 -40.82
CA MET A 73 5.70 -4.21 -40.33
C MET A 73 4.92 -4.91 -39.21
N ALA A 74 3.80 -4.33 -38.78
CA ALA A 74 2.89 -4.91 -37.80
C ALA A 74 1.45 -4.57 -38.18
N THR A 75 0.49 -5.32 -37.62
CA THR A 75 -0.94 -5.13 -37.89
C THR A 75 -1.56 -4.15 -36.90
N ASP A 76 -2.63 -3.47 -37.29
CA ASP A 76 -3.40 -2.59 -36.40
C ASP A 76 -3.90 -3.33 -35.16
N GLN A 77 -4.29 -4.61 -35.32
CA GLN A 77 -4.67 -5.48 -34.21
C GLN A 77 -3.54 -5.61 -33.16
N SER A 78 -2.28 -5.69 -33.58
CA SER A 78 -1.15 -5.79 -32.65
C SER A 78 -0.93 -4.48 -31.88
N LEU A 79 -1.18 -3.34 -32.53
CA LEU A 79 -1.12 -2.02 -31.90
C LEU A 79 -2.26 -1.82 -30.90
N GLU A 80 -3.49 -2.21 -31.26
CA GLU A 80 -4.65 -2.20 -30.35
C GLU A 80 -4.42 -3.10 -29.14
N ALA A 81 -3.88 -4.30 -29.35
CA ALA A 81 -3.55 -5.22 -28.26
C ALA A 81 -2.51 -4.61 -27.30
N ALA A 82 -1.44 -3.99 -27.83
CA ALA A 82 -0.43 -3.30 -27.02
C ALA A 82 -1.03 -2.11 -26.25
N THR A 83 -1.94 -1.36 -26.88
CA THR A 83 -2.65 -0.24 -26.25
C THR A 83 -3.51 -0.72 -25.08
N ALA A 84 -4.33 -1.75 -25.30
CA ALA A 84 -5.16 -2.33 -24.26
C ALA A 84 -4.33 -2.89 -23.10
N THR A 85 -3.18 -3.48 -23.37
CA THR A 85 -2.29 -3.98 -22.30
C THR A 85 -1.69 -2.83 -21.48
N ARG A 86 -1.25 -1.75 -22.13
CA ARG A 86 -0.81 -0.53 -21.42
C ARG A 86 -1.91 0.03 -20.53
N ASP A 87 -3.12 0.15 -21.06
CA ASP A 87 -4.26 0.73 -20.32
C ASP A 87 -4.66 -0.15 -19.12
N ARG A 88 -4.58 -1.48 -19.25
CA ARG A 88 -4.75 -2.40 -18.10
C ARG A 88 -3.65 -2.22 -17.05
N ALA A 89 -2.40 -2.08 -17.47
CA ALA A 89 -1.28 -1.83 -16.56
C ALA A 89 -1.46 -0.50 -15.80
N LYS A 90 -1.98 0.53 -16.47
CA LYS A 90 -2.31 1.82 -15.83
C LYS A 90 -3.41 1.65 -14.79
N ALA A 91 -4.50 0.95 -15.12
CA ALA A 91 -5.56 0.68 -14.16
C ALA A 91 -5.07 -0.16 -12.96
N ALA A 92 -4.13 -1.08 -13.18
CA ALA A 92 -3.49 -1.84 -12.11
C ALA A 92 -2.64 -0.95 -11.19
N LEU A 93 -1.89 0.00 -11.75
CA LEU A 93 -1.16 1.00 -10.97
C LEU A 93 -2.10 1.87 -10.12
N ASP A 94 -3.17 2.40 -10.71
CA ASP A 94 -4.16 3.22 -10.00
C ASP A 94 -4.77 2.42 -8.82
N SER A 95 -5.06 1.14 -9.04
CA SER A 95 -5.57 0.23 -8.00
C SER A 95 -4.53 -0.05 -6.91
N ALA A 96 -3.26 -0.24 -7.28
CA ALA A 96 -2.17 -0.42 -6.31
C ALA A 96 -1.97 0.83 -5.44
N GLN A 97 -2.06 2.02 -6.04
CA GLN A 97 -1.97 3.29 -5.32
C GLN A 97 -3.13 3.47 -4.34
N ALA A 98 -4.35 3.12 -4.75
CA ALA A 98 -5.50 3.11 -3.85
C ALA A 98 -5.31 2.14 -2.67
N ASN A 99 -4.75 0.95 -2.92
CA ASN A 99 -4.47 -0.02 -1.85
C ASN A 99 -3.39 0.50 -0.88
N LEU A 100 -2.37 1.20 -1.36
CA LEU A 100 -1.38 1.85 -0.51
C LEU A 100 -2.01 2.93 0.37
N ALA A 101 -2.92 3.74 -0.18
CA ALA A 101 -3.63 4.78 0.57
C ALA A 101 -4.53 4.20 1.68
N ILE A 102 -5.06 2.98 1.52
CA ILE A 102 -5.84 2.29 2.56
C ILE A 102 -4.92 1.68 3.64
N ALA A 103 -3.70 1.32 3.27
CA ALA A 103 -2.73 0.71 4.17
C ALA A 103 -1.95 1.72 5.04
N GLN A 104 -2.09 3.03 4.76
CA GLN A 104 -1.54 4.15 5.54
C GLN A 104 -2.58 4.68 6.54
#